data_AF-A0A081NUM6-F1
#
_entry.id   AF-A0A081NUM6-F1
#
_cell.length_a   1.000
_cell.length_b   1.000
_cell.length_c   1.000
_cell.angle_alpha   90.00
_cell.angle_beta   90.00
_cell.angle_gamma   90.00
#
_symmetry.space_group_name_H-M   'P 1'
#
loop_
_entity.id
_entity.type
_entity.pdbx_description
1 polymer ?
#
loop_
_entity_poly.entity_id
_entity_poly.type
_entity_poly.pdbx_seq_one_letter_code
_entity_poly.pdbx_strand_id
1 'polypeptide(L)' 'MLRDCFYHVSQSNWAYAHDKHTIHLRVRTKRDDVMDIMAVTGDKYDWDRTYAEYPMKKTTSDAYFDYWEASVKPKYGRIS' A
#
# COMPACT_ATOMS: atom_id res chain seq x y z
N MET A 1 2.41 8.69 -15.51
CA MET A 1 1.88 7.40 -15.01
C MET A 1 1.38 6.50 -16.15
N LEU A 2 2.18 5.51 -16.50
CA LEU A 2 1.84 4.36 -17.31
C LEU A 2 1.07 3.35 -16.44
N ARG A 3 -0.24 3.22 -16.70
CA ARG A 3 -1.16 2.43 -15.88
C ARG A 3 -0.82 0.94 -15.88
N ASP A 4 -0.33 0.42 -17.00
CA ASP A 4 -0.01 -1.00 -17.18
C ASP A 4 1.15 -1.47 -16.27
N CYS A 5 1.95 -0.53 -15.76
CA CYS A 5 3.04 -0.80 -14.82
C CYS A 5 2.63 -0.65 -13.35
N PHE A 6 1.41 -0.18 -13.07
CA PHE A 6 0.86 -0.14 -11.72
C PHE A 6 0.39 -1.54 -11.33
N TYR A 7 0.87 -2.06 -10.19
CA TYR A 7 0.47 -3.38 -9.73
C TYR A 7 0.44 -3.49 -8.21
N HIS A 8 -0.63 -4.11 -7.73
CA HIS A 8 -0.88 -4.47 -6.34
C HIS A 8 -1.77 -5.71 -6.31
N VAL A 9 -1.64 -6.53 -5.27
CA VAL A 9 -2.60 -7.59 -4.93
C VAL A 9 -2.69 -7.71 -3.42
N SER A 10 -3.87 -8.02 -2.89
CA SER A 10 -4.16 -8.07 -1.46
C SER A 10 -3.58 -9.30 -0.72
N GLN A 11 -2.52 -9.92 -1.27
CA GLN A 11 -1.95 -11.14 -0.74
C GLN A 11 -0.45 -11.26 -1.05
N SER A 12 0.19 -12.29 -0.50
CA SER A 12 1.63 -12.58 -0.71
C SER A 12 2.51 -11.39 -0.25
N ASN A 13 3.60 -11.15 -0.96
CA ASN A 13 4.56 -10.08 -0.69
C ASN A 13 4.02 -8.66 -0.90
N TRP A 14 2.78 -8.50 -1.40
CA TRP A 14 2.16 -7.21 -1.71
C TRP A 14 1.24 -6.68 -0.62
N ALA A 15 0.65 -7.58 0.17
CA ALA A 15 -0.08 -7.23 1.38
C ALA A 15 0.05 -8.38 2.39
N TYR A 16 0.66 -8.10 3.54
CA TYR A 16 0.91 -9.13 4.56
C TYR A 16 0.99 -8.52 5.97
N ALA A 17 0.66 -9.34 6.96
CA ALA A 17 0.85 -8.98 8.37
C ALA A 17 2.35 -9.01 8.70
N HIS A 18 2.89 -7.86 9.12
CA HIS A 18 4.25 -7.76 9.64
C HIS A 18 4.32 -8.24 11.09
N ASP A 19 3.32 -7.84 11.87
CA ASP A 19 3.14 -8.22 13.27
C ASP A 19 1.63 -8.35 13.58
N LYS A 20 1.27 -8.52 14.86
CA LYS A 20 -0.13 -8.71 15.31
C LYS A 20 -1.05 -7.54 14.99
N HIS A 21 -0.51 -6.35 14.76
CA HIS A 21 -1.26 -5.10 14.60
C HIS A 21 -0.90 -4.33 13.32
N THR A 22 0.24 -4.64 12.69
CA THR A 22 0.75 -3.92 11.52
C THR A 22 0.66 -4.76 10.26
N ILE A 23 0.08 -4.17 9.22
CA ILE A 23 0.03 -4.72 7.86
C ILE A 23 0.94 -3.87 6.97
N HIS A 24 1.81 -4.52 6.21
CA HIS A 24 2.55 -3.85 5.14
C HIS A 24 1.77 -3.94 3.84
N LEU A 25 1.60 -2.80 3.18
CA LEU A 25 1.05 -2.69 1.84
C LEU A 25 2.17 -2.27 0.90
N ARG A 26 2.28 -2.96 -0.24
CA ARG A 26 3.23 -2.63 -1.29
C ARG A 26 2.56 -2.44 -2.63
N VAL A 27 3.13 -1.54 -3.42
CA VAL A 27 2.72 -1.28 -4.80
C VAL A 27 3.98 -1.15 -5.64
N ARG A 28 3.92 -1.57 -6.90
CA ARG A 28 4.94 -1.18 -7.89
C ARG A 28 4.37 -0.24 -8.93
N THR A 29 5.22 0.65 -9.42
CA THR A 29 4.95 1.55 -10.54
C THR A 29 6.11 1.50 -11.51
N LYS A 30 5.95 2.01 -12.74
CA LYS A 30 7.10 2.26 -13.61
C LYS A 30 8.10 3.17 -12.89
N ARG A 31 9.38 2.89 -13.05
CA ARG A 31 10.48 3.67 -12.48
C ARG A 31 10.40 5.13 -12.92
N ASP A 32 10.54 6.03 -11.96
CA ASP A 32 10.58 7.50 -12.10
C ASP A 32 9.33 8.11 -12.78
N ASP A 33 8.20 7.38 -12.78
CA ASP A 33 6.96 7.80 -13.46
C ASP A 33 5.85 8.26 -12.48
N VAL A 34 6.06 8.04 -11.18
CA VAL A 34 5.16 8.46 -10.09
C VAL A 34 5.99 9.15 -9.01
N MET A 35 5.52 10.32 -8.56
CA MET A 35 6.18 11.13 -7.54
C MET A 35 5.81 10.68 -6.13
N ASP A 36 4.52 10.46 -5.87
CA ASP A 36 3.98 10.14 -4.55
C ASP A 36 2.80 9.18 -4.67
N ILE A 37 2.59 8.36 -3.64
CA ILE A 37 1.45 7.43 -3.54
C ILE A 37 0.88 7.47 -2.12
N MET A 38 -0.44 7.61 -2.00
CA MET A 38 -1.18 7.40 -0.75
C MET A 38 -1.89 6.05 -0.77
N ALA A 39 -1.72 5.27 0.30
CA ALA A 39 -2.58 4.14 0.59
C ALA A 39 -3.82 4.67 1.33
N VAL A 40 -4.96 4.68 0.65
CA VAL A 40 -6.26 5.00 1.24
C VAL A 40 -6.85 3.72 1.80
N THR A 41 -7.18 3.72 3.09
CA THR A 41 -7.58 2.50 3.81
C THR A 41 -8.76 2.75 4.73
N GLY A 42 -9.49 1.69 5.06
CA GLY A 42 -10.55 1.74 6.06
C GLY A 42 -11.02 0.34 6.45
N ASP A 43 -11.91 0.26 7.43
CA ASP A 43 -12.65 -0.96 7.75
C ASP A 43 -13.87 -1.07 6.84
N LYS A 44 -14.04 -2.22 6.17
CA LYS A 44 -15.18 -2.47 5.26
C LYS A 44 -16.57 -2.29 5.86
N TYR A 45 -16.70 -2.32 7.18
CA TYR A 45 -17.99 -2.17 7.88
C TYR A 45 -18.18 -0.79 8.51
N ASP A 46 -17.14 0.04 8.60
CA ASP A 46 -17.20 1.35 9.26
C ASP A 46 -16.26 2.35 8.58
N TRP A 47 -16.36 2.46 7.25
CA TRP A 47 -15.43 3.24 6.42
C TRP A 47 -15.33 4.70 6.88
N ASP A 48 -16.46 5.38 7.07
CA ASP A 48 -16.51 6.81 7.41
C ASP A 48 -15.76 7.15 8.71
N ARG A 49 -15.69 6.21 9.67
CA ARG A 49 -15.01 6.42 10.96
C ARG A 49 -13.60 5.86 11.01
N THR A 50 -13.24 5.01 10.05
CA THR A 50 -11.94 4.32 10.02
C THR A 50 -11.08 4.67 8.82
N TYR A 51 -11.58 5.55 7.95
CA TYR A 51 -10.85 6.14 6.85
C TYR A 51 -9.52 6.72 7.33
N ALA A 52 -8.44 6.29 6.68
CA ALA A 52 -7.12 6.80 6.92
C ALA A 52 -6.27 6.71 5.65
N GLU A 53 -5.50 7.77 5.42
CA GLU A 53 -4.52 7.84 4.33
C GLU A 53 -3.12 7.65 4.90
N TYR A 54 -2.33 6.83 4.22
CA TYR A 54 -0.95 6.55 4.62
C TYR A 54 0.00 6.89 3.46
N PRO A 55 0.95 7.82 3.65
CA PRO A 55 1.99 8.06 2.67
C PRO A 55 2.84 6.81 2.46
N MET A 56 2.91 6.34 1.22
CA MET A 56 3.80 5.25 0.84
C MET A 56 5.20 5.82 0.57
N LYS A 57 6.22 5.12 1.06
CA LYS A 57 7.61 5.46 0.81
C LYS A 57 8.17 4.60 -0.30
N LYS A 58 8.92 5.20 -1.23
CA LYS A 58 9.73 4.45 -2.19
C LYS A 58 10.83 3.72 -1.41
N THR A 59 10.79 2.38 -1.41
CA THR A 59 11.73 1.55 -0.64
C THR A 59 12.90 1.09 -1.50
N THR A 60 12.63 0.70 -2.74
CA THR A 60 13.63 0.22 -3.68
C THR A 60 13.19 0.46 -5.11
N SER A 61 14.13 0.39 -6.04
CA SER A 61 13.92 0.51 -7.47
C SER A 61 14.76 -0.52 -8.20
N ASP A 62 14.21 -1.15 -9.23
CA ASP A 62 14.96 -2.01 -10.13
C ASP A 62 15.20 -1.32 -11.49
N ALA A 63 15.49 -2.09 -12.54
CA ALA A 63 15.69 -1.53 -13.89
C ALA A 63 14.43 -0.86 -14.47
N TYR A 64 13.24 -1.29 -14.07
CA TYR A 64 11.96 -0.92 -14.70
C TYR A 64 10.91 -0.37 -13.73
N PHE A 65 11.01 -0.70 -12.43
CA PHE A 65 9.98 -0.42 -11.45
C PHE A 65 10.51 0.27 -10.20
N ASP A 66 9.65 1.12 -9.64
CA ASP A 66 9.76 1.63 -8.28
C ASP A 66 8.80 0.86 -7.37
N TYR A 67 9.30 0.48 -6.19
CA TYR A 67 8.53 -0.22 -5.18
C TYR A 67 8.23 0.72 -4.02
N TRP A 68 6.96 0.75 -3.63
CA TRP A 68 6.43 1.61 -2.61
C TRP A 68 5.89 0.78 -1.47
N GLU A 69 6.08 1.21 -0.22
CA GLU A 69 5.58 0.52 0.96
C GLU A 69 4.92 1.49 1.95
N ALA A 70 3.83 1.06 2.57
CA ALA A 70 3.22 1.70 3.73
C ALA A 70 2.94 0.68 4.83
N SER A 71 3.03 1.14 6.08
CA SER A 71 2.70 0.36 7.28
C SER A 71 1.40 0.87 7.86
N VAL A 72 0.38 0.02 7.90
CA VAL A 72 -0.95 0.37 8.36
C VAL A 72 -1.28 -0.40 9.63
N LYS A 73 -1.94 0.26 10.59
CA LYS A 73 -2.39 -0.36 11.84
C LYS A 73 -3.91 -0.29 11.95
N PRO A 74 -4.64 -1.29 11.43
CA PRO A 74 -6.10 -1.26 11.45
C PRO A 74 -6.64 -1.44 12.87
N LYS A 75 -7.54 -0.56 13.29
CA LYS A 75 -8.11 -0.54 14.65
C LYS A 75 -8.78 -1.87 15.06
N TYR A 76 -9.43 -2.53 14.12
CA TYR A 76 -10.19 -3.77 14.35
C TYR A 76 -9.52 -5.02 13.76
N GLY A 77 -8.25 -4.93 13.35
CA GLY A 77 -7.56 -6.02 12.65
C GLY A 77 -8.13 -6.34 11.27
N ARG A 78 -8.95 -5.45 10.70
CA ARG A 78 -9.56 -5.56 9.37
C ARG A 78 -9.22 -4.31 8.58
N ILE A 79 -8.90 -4.48 7.30
CA ILE A 79 -8.54 -3.39 6.39
C ILE A 79 -9.15 -3.67 5.01
N SER A 80 -9.43 -2.61 4.27
CA SER A 80 -9.84 -2.58 2.87
C SER A 80 -9.05 -1.52 2.14
#